data_AF-A0A6L5EZ69-F1
#
_entry.id   AF-A0A6L5EZ69-F1
#
_cell.length_a   1.000
_cell.length_b   1.000
_cell.length_c   1.000
_cell.angle_alpha   90.00
_cell.angle_beta   90.00
_cell.angle_gamma   90.00
#
_symmetry.space_group_name_H-M   'P 1'
#
loop_
_entity.id
_entity.type
_entity.pdbx_description
1 polymer ?
#
loop_
_entity_poly.entity_id
_entity_poly.type
_entity_poly.pdbx_seq_one_letter_code
_entity_poly.pdbx_strand_id
1 'polypeptide(L)'
;MDAEIEAALRERLDHYKTLSEQLQRALDSRIRIEQTKGVLSERYNLDVDEAFHLLRNYCRANNLKLADAAVALTGKRERHLAQARS
;
A
#
# COMPACT_ATOMS: atom_id res chain seq x y z
N MET A 1 -35.34 22.13 -12.15
CA MET A 1 -34.34 23.07 -11.61
C MET A 1 -33.76 22.62 -10.28
N ASP A 2 -34.49 22.65 -9.14
CA ASP A 2 -33.90 22.26 -7.84
C ASP A 2 -33.45 20.79 -7.76
N ALA A 3 -34.27 19.86 -8.28
CA ALA A 3 -33.93 18.43 -8.30
C ALA A 3 -32.74 18.09 -9.22
N GLU A 4 -32.53 18.86 -10.30
CA GLU A 4 -31.40 18.67 -11.22
C GLU A 4 -30.10 19.17 -10.58
N ILE A 5 -30.16 20.29 -9.86
CA ILE A 5 -29.02 20.81 -9.08
C ILE A 5 -28.66 19.82 -7.97
N GLU A 6 -29.66 19.27 -7.25
CA GLU A 6 -29.41 18.27 -6.22
C GLU A 6 -28.75 16.99 -6.77
N ALA A 7 -29.22 16.49 -7.92
CA ALA A 7 -28.63 15.32 -8.57
C ALA A 7 -27.17 15.57 -8.99
N ALA A 8 -26.88 16.72 -9.61
CA ALA A 8 -25.53 17.07 -10.02
C ALA A 8 -24.58 17.24 -8.81
N LEU A 9 -25.06 17.79 -7.70
CA LEU A 9 -24.28 17.88 -6.45
C LEU A 9 -24.00 16.51 -5.85
N ARG A 10 -24.96 15.58 -5.86
CA ARG A 10 -24.77 14.19 -5.41
C ARG A 10 -23.73 13.46 -6.23
N GLU A 11 -23.83 13.54 -7.56
CA GLU A 11 -22.85 12.93 -8.47
C GLU A 11 -21.43 13.46 -8.21
N ARG A 12 -21.30 14.78 -8.05
CA ARG A 12 -20.00 15.41 -7.79
C ARG A 12 -19.43 15.02 -6.42
N LEU A 13 -20.29 14.91 -5.40
CA LEU A 13 -19.89 14.45 -4.08
C LEU A 13 -19.38 13.00 -4.13
N ASP A 14 -20.09 12.11 -4.83
CA ASP A 14 -19.69 10.71 -4.96
C ASP A 14 -18.40 10.56 -5.78
N HIS A 15 -18.21 11.38 -6.80
CA HIS A 15 -16.93 11.48 -7.51
C HIS A 15 -15.78 11.86 -6.57
N TYR A 16 -15.94 12.91 -5.75
CA TYR A 16 -14.89 13.33 -4.82
C TYR A 16 -14.64 12.31 -3.71
N LYS A 17 -15.68 11.64 -3.20
CA LYS A 17 -15.51 10.53 -2.25
C LYS A 17 -14.69 9.41 -2.86
N THR A 18 -15.05 8.98 -4.07
CA THR A 18 -14.33 7.91 -4.79
C THR A 18 -12.86 8.28 -5.00
N LEU A 19 -12.60 9.51 -5.45
CA LEU A 19 -11.23 10.01 -5.64
C LEU A 19 -10.45 10.05 -4.32
N SER A 20 -11.07 10.57 -3.25
CA SER A 20 -10.46 10.63 -1.93
C SER A 20 -10.07 9.24 -1.42
N GLU A 21 -10.97 8.25 -1.57
CA GLU A 21 -10.66 6.87 -1.20
C GLU A 21 -9.56 6.25 -2.05
N GLN A 22 -9.53 6.52 -3.36
CA GLN A 22 -8.46 6.04 -4.25
C GLN A 22 -7.10 6.63 -3.85
N LEU A 23 -7.06 7.92 -3.52
CA LEU A 23 -5.86 8.59 -3.04
C LEU A 23 -5.41 8.02 -1.69
N GLN A 24 -6.34 7.83 -0.75
CA GLN A 24 -6.02 7.23 0.55
C GLN A 24 -5.43 5.83 0.38
N ARG A 25 -6.06 4.98 -0.45
CA ARG A 25 -5.54 3.64 -0.77
C ARG A 25 -4.13 3.70 -1.39
N ALA A 26 -3.86 4.66 -2.27
CA ALA A 26 -2.54 4.82 -2.87
C ALA A 26 -1.48 5.24 -1.84
N LEU A 27 -1.82 6.15 -0.92
CA LEU A 27 -0.95 6.58 0.17
C LEU A 27 -0.62 5.44 1.13
N ASP A 28 -1.64 4.68 1.55
CA ASP A 28 -1.47 3.52 2.44
C ASP A 28 -0.58 2.45 1.80
N SER A 29 -0.79 2.18 0.50
CA SER A 29 0.06 1.28 -0.27
C SER A 29 1.51 1.76 -0.31
N ARG A 30 1.75 3.07 -0.48
CA ARG A 30 3.11 3.61 -0.54
C ARG A 30 3.85 3.41 0.77
N ILE A 31 3.21 3.69 1.90
CA ILE A 31 3.81 3.49 3.23
C ILE A 31 4.25 2.02 3.41
N ARG A 32 3.38 1.07 3.06
CA ARG A 32 3.67 -0.38 3.15
C ARG A 32 4.85 -0.79 2.28
N ILE A 33 4.93 -0.28 1.05
CA ILE A 33 6.01 -0.58 0.11
C ILE A 33 7.34 -0.05 0.64
N GLU A 34 7.39 1.20 1.11
CA GLU A 34 8.62 1.78 1.68
C GLU A 34 9.09 1.02 2.93
N GLN A 35 8.16 0.65 3.82
CA GLN A 35 8.48 -0.19 4.98
C GLN A 35 9.06 -1.54 4.56
N THR A 36 8.49 -2.17 3.53
CA THR A 36 8.98 -3.46 3.02
C THR A 36 10.37 -3.32 2.42
N LYS A 37 10.62 -2.26 1.65
CA LYS A 37 11.96 -1.96 1.11
C LYS A 37 12.98 -1.83 2.24
N GLY A 38 12.65 -1.11 3.32
CA GLY A 38 13.50 -1.00 4.50
C GLY A 38 13.81 -2.35 5.15
N VAL A 39 12.80 -3.20 5.33
CA VAL A 39 12.98 -4.56 5.90
C VAL A 39 13.84 -5.45 5.01
N LEU A 40 13.65 -5.40 3.69
CA LEU A 40 14.44 -6.19 2.74
C LEU A 40 15.88 -5.68 2.65
N SER A 41 16.06 -4.37 2.62
CA SER A 41 17.38 -3.73 2.64
C SER A 41 18.17 -4.14 3.89
N GLU A 42 17.58 -4.02 5.08
CA GLU A 42 18.19 -4.45 6.34
C GLU A 42 18.51 -5.95 6.34
N ARG A 43 17.55 -6.79 5.96
CA ARG A 43 17.68 -8.25 6.05
C ARG A 43 18.71 -8.83 5.09
N TYR A 44 18.80 -8.28 3.89
CA TYR A 44 19.64 -8.81 2.82
C TYR A 44 20.88 -7.95 2.57
N ASN A 45 21.11 -6.92 3.38
CA ASN A 45 22.18 -5.95 3.21
C ASN A 45 22.24 -5.38 1.78
N LEU A 46 21.07 -5.00 1.26
CA LEU A 46 20.87 -4.42 -0.07
C LEU A 46 20.65 -2.92 0.06
N ASP A 47 20.92 -2.18 -1.01
CA ASP A 47 20.39 -0.83 -1.10
C ASP A 47 18.86 -0.85 -1.26
N VAL A 48 18.25 0.34 -1.14
CA VAL A 48 16.79 0.50 -1.14
C VAL A 48 16.18 0.23 -2.52
N ASP A 49 16.93 0.45 -3.61
CA ASP A 49 16.49 0.23 -4.98
C ASP A 49 16.59 -1.27 -5.35
N GLU A 50 17.68 -1.94 -4.97
CA GLU A 50 17.87 -3.38 -5.04
C GLU A 50 16.77 -4.13 -4.27
N ALA A 51 16.44 -3.67 -3.06
CA ALA A 51 15.32 -4.20 -2.27
C ALA A 51 13.97 -4.05 -3.00
N PHE A 52 13.76 -2.93 -3.70
CA PHE A 52 12.56 -2.72 -4.50
C PHE A 52 12.52 -3.62 -5.74
N HIS A 53 13.66 -3.78 -6.44
CA HIS A 53 13.79 -4.70 -7.56
C HIS A 53 13.50 -6.15 -7.14
N LEU A 54 14.05 -6.57 -6.00
CA LEU A 54 13.78 -7.88 -5.42
C LEU A 54 12.28 -8.09 -5.16
N LEU A 55 11.63 -7.12 -4.51
CA LEU A 55 10.19 -7.17 -4.25
C LEU A 55 9.37 -7.25 -5.54
N ARG A 56 9.71 -6.46 -6.56
CA ARG A 56 9.02 -6.51 -7.87
C ARG A 56 9.21 -7.85 -8.58
N ASN A 57 10.40 -8.42 -8.53
CA ASN A 57 10.69 -9.72 -9.14
C ASN A 57 9.90 -10.83 -8.44
N TYR A 58 9.87 -10.81 -7.10
CA TYR A 58 9.03 -11.70 -6.32
C TYR A 58 7.54 -11.59 -6.72
N CYS A 59 7.01 -10.37 -6.79
CA CYS A 59 5.61 -10.16 -7.16
C CYS A 59 5.28 -10.69 -8.56
N ARG A 60 6.16 -10.41 -9.55
CA ARG A 60 5.99 -10.90 -10.92
C ARG A 60 6.01 -12.42 -11.01
N ALA A 61 6.98 -13.06 -10.35
CA ALA A 61 7.12 -14.51 -10.35
C ALA A 61 5.93 -15.23 -9.69
N ASN A 62 5.22 -14.54 -8.78
CA ASN A 62 4.10 -15.11 -8.02
C ASN A 62 2.73 -14.54 -8.43
N ASN A 63 2.66 -13.72 -9.48
CA ASN A 63 1.44 -13.03 -9.92
C ASN A 63 0.73 -12.27 -8.78
N LEU A 64 1.50 -11.57 -7.96
CA LEU A 64 1.00 -10.79 -6.82
C LEU A 64 0.99 -9.30 -7.14
N LYS A 65 0.02 -8.58 -6.57
CA LYS A 65 0.07 -7.12 -6.54
C LYS A 65 1.14 -6.68 -5.54
N LEU A 66 1.90 -5.66 -5.93
CA LEU A 66 3.00 -5.12 -5.14
C LEU A 66 2.57 -4.66 -3.74
N ALA A 67 1.41 -3.99 -3.65
CA ALA A 67 0.82 -3.53 -2.40
C ALA A 67 0.50 -4.69 -1.44
N ASP A 68 -0.11 -5.75 -1.98
CA ASP A 68 -0.53 -6.92 -1.18
C ASP A 68 0.69 -7.69 -0.66
N ALA A 69 1.72 -7.85 -1.50
CA ALA A 69 2.98 -8.48 -1.09
C ALA A 69 3.69 -7.67 0.00
N ALA A 70 3.69 -6.33 -0.12
CA ALA A 70 4.27 -5.46 0.90
C ALA A 70 3.55 -5.60 2.25
N VAL A 71 2.20 -5.58 2.27
CA VAL A 71 1.39 -5.80 3.47
C VAL A 71 1.73 -7.14 4.14
N ALA A 72 1.82 -8.22 3.35
CA ALA A 72 2.11 -9.55 3.87
C ALA A 72 3.52 -9.66 4.49
N LEU A 73 4.49 -8.95 3.94
CA LEU A 73 5.89 -8.97 4.41
C LEU A 73 6.09 -8.10 5.66
N THR A 74 5.46 -6.92 5.75
CA THR A 74 5.54 -6.07 6.94
C THR A 74 4.75 -6.65 8.12
N GLY A 75 3.58 -7.23 7.86
CA GLY A 75 2.74 -7.84 8.90
C GLY A 75 3.38 -9.06 9.60
N LYS A 76 4.44 -9.65 9.01
CA LYS A 76 5.27 -10.67 9.66
C LYS A 76 6.21 -10.07 10.73
N ARG A 77 6.69 -8.83 10.56
CA ARG A 77 7.58 -8.15 11.51
C ARG A 77 6.84 -7.62 12.74
N GLU A 78 5.64 -7.07 12.55
CA GLU A 78 4.80 -6.55 13.65
C GLU A 78 4.49 -7.63 14.68
N ARG A 79 4.19 -8.87 14.23
CA ARG A 79 3.95 -10.00 15.13
C ARG A 79 5.18 -10.41 15.93
N HIS A 80 6.36 -10.37 15.32
CA HIS A 80 7.62 -10.74 15.99
C HIS A 80 8.05 -9.67 17.01
N LEU A 81 7.84 -8.38 16.73
CA LEU A 81 8.07 -7.28 17.69
C LEU A 81 7.05 -7.26 18.82
N ALA A 82 5.79 -7.62 18.55
CA ALA A 82 4.77 -7.78 19.58
C ALA A 82 5.06 -8.96 20.52
N GLN A 83 5.61 -10.06 19.99
CA GLN A 83 6.02 -11.23 20.78
C GLN A 83 7.31 -11.01 21.58
N ALA A 84 8.25 -10.20 21.08
CA ALA A 84 9.51 -9.89 21.78
C ALA A 84 9.38 -8.86 22.91
N ARG A 85 8.23 -8.19 23.04
CA ARG A 85 7.91 -7.24 24.12
C ARG A 85 7.01 -7.83 25.21
N SER A 86 6.65 -9.12 25.08
CA SER A 86 5.94 -9.94 26.06
C SER A 86 6.93 -10.80 26.83
#